data_AF-K9X6K9-F1
#
_entry.id   AF-K9X6K9-F1
#
_cell.length_a   1.000
_cell.length_b   1.000
_cell.length_c   1.000
_cell.angle_alpha   90.00
_cell.angle_beta   90.00
_cell.angle_gamma   90.00
#
_symmetry.space_group_name_H-M   'P 1'
#
loop_
_entity.id
_entity.type
_entity.pdbx_description
1 polymer ?
#
loop_
_entity_poly.entity_id
_entity_poly.type
_entity_poly.pdbx_seq_one_letter_code
_entity_poly.pdbx_strand_id
1 'polypeptide(L)'
;MKVSSELMSQTMSKYVLSSLLYQMDRTKWTKNFNQHDLTIEAWATGVWVKQAGLVSYADLAKVLKLEADTKAYQLSVEKVPGGFLVSSFQGGARKYSVSIKNKKWTCDCMRYRCWFNRMQEELPQLYKALNHKIFCHHIVAAYEHQKFLKQNS
;
A
#
# COMPACT_ATOMS: atom_id res chain seq x y z
N MET A 1 -1.97 -21.47 -1.19
CA MET A 1 -1.71 -20.27 -0.37
C MET A 1 -3.05 -19.66 -0.01
N LYS A 2 -3.38 -19.50 1.27
CA LYS A 2 -4.66 -18.89 1.68
C LYS A 2 -4.36 -17.47 2.16
N VAL A 3 -4.65 -16.50 1.30
CA VAL A 3 -4.60 -15.07 1.65
C VAL A 3 -5.97 -14.69 2.19
N SER A 4 -6.00 -14.00 3.30
CA SER A 4 -7.25 -13.54 3.89
C SER A 4 -7.94 -12.45 3.09
N SER A 5 -9.25 -12.32 3.27
CA SER A 5 -10.05 -11.26 2.66
C SER A 5 -9.60 -9.87 3.13
N GLU A 6 -9.16 -9.70 4.38
CA GLU A 6 -8.69 -8.40 4.88
C GLU A 6 -7.34 -8.00 4.27
N LEU A 7 -6.41 -8.95 4.06
CA LEU A 7 -5.15 -8.64 3.38
C LEU A 7 -5.37 -8.46 1.87
N MET A 8 -6.18 -9.32 1.23
CA MET A 8 -6.52 -9.20 -0.19
C MET A 8 -7.21 -7.88 -0.51
N SER A 9 -8.20 -7.44 0.28
CA SER A 9 -8.91 -6.17 0.03
C SER A 9 -8.01 -4.94 0.11
N GLN A 10 -6.88 -5.02 0.82
CA GLN A 10 -5.93 -3.91 0.95
C GLN A 10 -4.77 -3.96 -0.04
N THR A 11 -4.41 -5.13 -0.55
CA THR A 11 -3.22 -5.35 -1.41
C THR A 11 -3.57 -5.69 -2.85
N MET A 12 -4.73 -6.31 -3.09
CA MET A 12 -5.19 -6.84 -4.37
C MET A 12 -6.63 -6.38 -4.66
N SER A 13 -6.95 -5.13 -4.34
CA SER A 13 -8.29 -4.60 -4.65
C SER A 13 -8.47 -4.49 -6.18
N LYS A 14 -9.71 -4.61 -6.63
CA LYS A 14 -10.06 -4.42 -8.05
C LYS A 14 -9.57 -3.07 -8.60
N TYR A 15 -9.62 -2.03 -7.78
CA TYR A 15 -9.13 -0.70 -8.13
C TYR A 15 -7.60 -0.66 -8.30
N VAL A 16 -6.85 -1.26 -7.36
CA VAL A 16 -5.38 -1.34 -7.43
C VAL A 16 -4.95 -2.10 -8.67
N LEU A 17 -5.57 -3.25 -8.95
CA LEU A 17 -5.23 -4.06 -10.12
C LEU A 17 -5.66 -3.40 -11.43
N SER A 18 -6.83 -2.76 -11.49
CA SER A 18 -7.25 -1.96 -12.64
C SER A 18 -6.22 -0.87 -12.95
N SER A 19 -5.82 -0.09 -11.94
CA SER A 19 -4.81 0.97 -12.08
C SER A 19 -3.46 0.42 -12.58
N LEU A 20 -3.04 -0.73 -12.04
CA LEU A 20 -1.83 -1.41 -12.48
C LEU A 20 -1.93 -1.89 -13.93
N LEU A 21 -3.04 -2.48 -14.34
CA LEU A 21 -3.26 -2.91 -15.72
C LEU A 21 -3.21 -1.74 -16.70
N TYR A 22 -3.76 -0.57 -16.35
CA TYR A 22 -3.60 0.65 -17.13
C TYR A 22 -2.13 1.09 -17.25
N GLN A 23 -1.37 1.08 -16.15
CA GLN A 23 0.04 1.44 -16.16
C GLN A 23 0.92 0.48 -16.99
N MET A 24 0.51 -0.78 -17.10
CA MET A 24 1.17 -1.79 -17.94
C MET A 24 0.71 -1.76 -19.41
N ASP A 25 -0.14 -0.82 -19.82
CA ASP A 25 -0.81 -0.78 -21.13
C ASP A 25 -1.60 -2.07 -21.46
N ARG A 26 -2.09 -2.77 -20.42
CA ARG A 26 -2.91 -3.98 -20.55
C ARG A 26 -4.38 -3.60 -20.51
N THR A 27 -4.82 -2.89 -21.54
CA THR A 27 -6.16 -2.27 -21.60
C THR A 27 -7.18 -3.09 -22.37
N LYS A 28 -6.80 -4.16 -23.07
CA LYS A 28 -7.73 -4.95 -23.93
C LYS A 28 -9.00 -5.45 -23.21
N TRP A 29 -8.94 -5.70 -21.91
CA TRP A 29 -10.08 -6.17 -21.11
C TRP A 29 -11.21 -5.12 -21.00
N THR A 30 -10.88 -3.82 -21.13
CA THR A 30 -11.85 -2.73 -20.99
C THR A 30 -12.90 -2.68 -22.11
N LYS A 31 -12.67 -3.44 -23.19
CA LYS A 31 -13.64 -3.59 -24.29
C LYS A 31 -14.95 -4.24 -23.85
N ASN A 32 -14.87 -5.19 -22.93
CA ASN A 32 -16.00 -6.04 -22.53
C ASN A 32 -16.29 -6.03 -21.02
N PHE A 33 -15.41 -5.44 -20.21
CA PHE A 33 -15.47 -5.49 -18.76
C PHE A 33 -15.11 -4.13 -18.16
N ASN A 34 -15.71 -3.80 -17.01
CA ASN A 34 -15.28 -2.68 -16.19
C ASN A 34 -14.46 -3.18 -14.98
N GLN A 35 -13.87 -2.27 -14.21
CA GLN A 35 -12.99 -2.61 -13.09
C GLN A 35 -13.69 -3.47 -12.01
N HIS A 36 -15.00 -3.33 -11.84
CA HIS A 36 -15.79 -4.08 -10.86
C HIS A 36 -16.00 -5.53 -11.29
N ASP A 37 -15.82 -5.87 -12.56
CA ASP A 37 -15.99 -7.23 -13.10
C ASP A 37 -14.72 -8.08 -12.96
N LEU A 38 -13.60 -7.47 -12.56
CA LEU A 38 -12.32 -8.17 -12.43
C LEU A 38 -12.44 -9.32 -11.41
N THR A 39 -12.06 -10.53 -11.85
CA THR A 39 -11.95 -11.71 -11.00
C THR A 39 -10.47 -11.94 -10.66
N ILE A 40 -10.17 -12.06 -9.37
CA ILE A 40 -8.82 -11.95 -8.83
C ILE A 40 -8.50 -13.16 -7.96
N GLU A 41 -7.35 -13.77 -8.21
CA GLU A 41 -6.85 -14.89 -7.43
C GLU A 41 -5.36 -14.71 -7.10
N ALA A 42 -4.97 -14.96 -5.85
CA ALA A 42 -3.57 -14.95 -5.46
C ALA A 42 -2.89 -16.27 -5.86
N TRP A 43 -1.80 -16.17 -6.61
CA TRP A 43 -1.00 -17.30 -7.10
C TRP A 43 0.42 -17.25 -6.52
N ALA A 44 1.18 -18.33 -6.68
CA ALA A 44 2.55 -18.40 -6.16
C ALA A 44 3.49 -17.35 -6.79
N THR A 45 3.30 -17.03 -8.08
CA THR A 45 4.17 -16.13 -8.85
C THR A 45 3.62 -14.71 -9.00
N GLY A 46 2.37 -14.48 -8.60
CA GLY A 46 1.71 -13.19 -8.78
C GLY A 46 0.22 -13.24 -8.47
N VAL A 47 -0.51 -12.28 -9.02
CA VAL A 47 -1.96 -12.20 -8.93
C VAL A 47 -2.54 -12.49 -10.31
N TRP A 48 -3.37 -13.53 -10.40
CA TRP A 48 -4.09 -13.85 -11.62
C TRP A 48 -5.34 -13.00 -11.72
N VAL A 49 -5.43 -12.18 -12.77
CA VAL A 49 -6.64 -11.44 -13.12
C VAL A 49 -7.27 -12.13 -14.31
N LYS A 50 -8.42 -12.79 -14.14
CA LYS A 50 -9.02 -13.66 -15.18
C LYS A 50 -9.17 -12.97 -16.54
N GLN A 51 -9.53 -11.69 -16.54
CA GLN A 51 -9.77 -10.89 -17.74
C GLN A 51 -8.49 -10.35 -18.39
N ALA A 52 -7.36 -10.33 -17.68
CA ALA A 52 -6.16 -9.62 -18.13
C ALA A 52 -4.88 -10.48 -18.10
N GLY A 53 -4.86 -11.59 -17.36
CA GLY A 53 -3.72 -12.49 -17.15
C GLY A 53 -2.96 -12.25 -15.86
N LEU A 54 -1.75 -12.80 -15.76
CA LEU A 54 -0.92 -12.76 -14.55
C LEU A 54 -0.29 -11.36 -14.35
N VAL A 55 -0.29 -10.87 -13.12
CA VAL A 55 0.39 -9.66 -12.67
C VAL A 55 1.46 -10.04 -11.64
N SER A 56 2.69 -9.58 -11.81
CA SER A 56 3.77 -9.95 -10.89
C SER A 56 3.63 -9.25 -9.53
N TYR A 57 4.12 -9.87 -8.46
CA TYR A 57 4.19 -9.20 -7.14
C TYR A 57 5.13 -7.99 -7.14
N ALA A 58 6.12 -7.95 -8.03
CA ALA A 58 7.00 -6.80 -8.19
C ALA A 58 6.24 -5.58 -8.73
N ASP A 59 5.39 -5.78 -9.73
CA ASP A 59 4.57 -4.68 -10.28
C ASP A 59 3.47 -4.26 -9.31
N LEU A 60 2.88 -5.23 -8.60
CA LEU A 60 1.95 -4.92 -7.52
C LEU A 60 2.61 -4.07 -6.42
N ALA A 61 3.83 -4.40 -6.02
CA ALA A 61 4.57 -3.63 -5.02
C ALA A 61 4.84 -2.19 -5.46
N LYS A 62 5.17 -1.97 -6.74
CA LYS A 62 5.36 -0.61 -7.30
C LYS A 62 4.08 0.22 -7.20
N VAL A 63 2.93 -0.36 -7.57
CA VAL A 63 1.65 0.35 -7.54
C VAL A 63 1.18 0.63 -6.11
N LEU A 64 1.36 -0.33 -5.19
CA LEU A 64 1.06 -0.10 -3.77
C LEU A 64 1.90 1.03 -3.17
N LYS A 65 3.18 1.13 -3.58
CA LYS A 65 4.05 2.23 -3.19
C LYS A 65 3.54 3.56 -3.78
N LEU A 66 3.28 3.60 -5.08
CA LEU A 66 2.75 4.80 -5.74
C LEU A 66 1.43 5.26 -5.12
N GLU A 67 0.51 4.35 -4.81
CA GLU A 67 -0.75 4.69 -4.13
C GLU A 67 -0.50 5.29 -2.74
N ALA A 68 0.46 4.74 -1.99
CA ALA A 68 0.83 5.28 -0.69
C ALA A 68 1.47 6.67 -0.80
N ASP A 69 2.32 6.89 -1.79
CA ASP A 69 2.96 8.18 -2.09
C ASP A 69 1.92 9.24 -2.48
N THR A 70 1.01 8.92 -3.41
CA THR A 70 -0.07 9.82 -3.84
C THR A 70 -0.99 10.19 -2.68
N LYS A 71 -1.38 9.22 -1.84
CA LYS A 71 -2.22 9.48 -0.67
C LYS A 71 -1.51 10.29 0.41
N ALA A 72 -0.19 10.11 0.55
CA ALA A 72 0.62 10.83 1.53
C ALA A 72 0.70 12.33 1.24
N TYR A 73 0.72 12.72 -0.05
CA TYR A 73 0.84 14.11 -0.48
C TYR A 73 -0.25 15.03 0.10
N GLN A 74 -1.43 14.49 0.37
CA GLN A 74 -2.59 15.26 0.85
C GLN A 74 -2.69 15.30 2.38
N LEU A 75 -1.72 14.74 3.10
CA LEU A 75 -1.78 14.62 4.56
C LEU A 75 -0.94 15.70 5.24
N SER A 76 -1.47 16.29 6.29
CA SER A 76 -0.70 17.15 7.17
C SER A 76 0.06 16.30 8.18
N VAL A 77 1.28 16.74 8.48
CA VAL A 77 2.19 16.07 9.42
C VAL A 77 2.59 17.07 10.49
N GLU A 78 2.45 16.66 11.74
CA GLU A 78 2.89 17.40 12.92
C GLU A 78 3.98 16.63 13.64
N LYS A 79 5.12 17.29 13.91
CA LYS A 79 6.19 16.70 14.70
C LYS A 79 5.83 16.76 16.19
N VAL A 80 5.89 15.62 16.87
CA VAL A 80 5.66 15.52 18.32
C VAL A 80 6.82 14.80 19.01
N PRO A 81 6.99 14.93 20.34
CA PRO A 81 7.94 14.12 21.10
C PRO A 81 7.75 12.63 20.80
N GLY A 82 8.82 11.95 20.38
CA GLY A 82 8.78 10.52 20.09
C GLY A 82 8.23 10.10 18.72
N GLY A 83 7.77 11.02 17.86
CA GLY A 83 7.21 10.63 16.57
C GLY A 83 6.60 11.75 15.74
N PHE A 84 5.49 11.43 15.09
CA PHE A 84 4.71 12.30 14.22
C PHE A 84 3.22 11.98 14.40
N LEU A 85 2.38 13.00 14.30
CA LEU A 85 0.94 12.84 14.11
C LEU A 85 0.61 13.18 12.66
N VAL A 86 -0.07 12.27 11.97
CA VAL A 86 -0.43 12.44 10.56
C VAL A 86 -1.94 12.47 10.42
N SER A 87 -2.48 13.43 9.67
CA SER A 87 -3.94 13.53 9.46
C SER A 87 -4.51 12.33 8.71
N SER A 88 -5.80 12.08 8.93
CA SER A 88 -6.61 11.20 8.08
C SER A 88 -7.02 11.93 6.80
N PHE A 89 -7.09 11.18 5.69
CA PHE A 89 -7.69 11.67 4.45
C PHE A 89 -9.22 11.92 4.57
N GLN A 90 -9.90 11.27 5.52
CA GLN A 90 -11.37 11.28 5.65
C GLN A 90 -11.94 12.38 6.57
N GLY A 91 -11.17 13.40 6.94
CA GLY A 91 -11.64 14.54 7.76
C GLY A 91 -10.79 14.81 9.01
N GLY A 92 -10.68 16.10 9.35
CA GLY A 92 -9.57 16.69 10.11
C GLY A 92 -9.41 16.36 11.60
N ALA A 93 -10.35 15.63 12.23
CA ALA A 93 -10.24 15.35 13.67
C ALA A 93 -9.37 14.12 13.98
N ARG A 94 -9.30 13.13 13.08
CA ARG A 94 -8.55 11.89 13.34
C ARG A 94 -7.11 12.02 12.87
N LYS A 95 -6.17 11.86 13.79
CA LYS A 95 -4.73 11.73 13.51
C LYS A 95 -4.27 10.30 13.81
N TYR A 96 -3.24 9.86 13.10
CA TYR A 96 -2.58 8.58 13.28
C TYR A 96 -1.17 8.80 13.82
N SER A 97 -0.79 8.00 14.81
CA SER A 97 0.56 8.06 15.38
C SER A 97 1.54 7.31 14.49
N VAL A 98 2.63 7.97 14.15
CA VAL A 98 3.77 7.38 13.43
C VAL A 98 5.02 7.54 14.27
N SER A 99 5.71 6.43 14.55
CA SER A 99 6.93 6.43 15.36
C SER A 99 8.01 5.55 14.76
N ILE A 100 9.26 5.85 15.09
CA ILE A 100 10.41 5.05 14.68
C ILE A 100 10.87 4.25 15.91
N LYS A 101 10.68 2.94 15.89
CA LYS A 101 11.12 2.02 16.95
C LYS A 101 12.13 1.05 16.37
N ASN A 102 13.30 0.89 17.01
CA ASN A 102 14.36 -0.01 16.54
C ASN A 102 14.71 0.18 15.04
N LYS A 103 14.87 1.44 14.61
CA LYS A 103 15.11 1.85 13.20
C LYS A 103 14.00 1.44 12.21
N LYS A 104 12.81 1.03 12.68
CA LYS A 104 11.65 0.67 11.86
C LYS A 104 10.53 1.68 12.06
N TRP A 105 9.90 2.08 10.96
CA TRP A 105 8.70 2.92 10.99
C TRP A 105 7.49 2.09 11.40
N THR A 106 6.67 2.65 12.27
CA THR A 106 5.45 2.01 12.77
C THR A 106 4.30 2.99 12.72
N CYS A 107 3.08 2.49 12.52
CA CYS A 107 1.86 3.28 12.50
C CYS A 107 0.71 2.52 13.18
N ASP A 108 -0.22 3.24 13.79
CA ASP A 108 -1.42 2.66 14.43
C ASP A 108 -2.62 2.48 13.45
N CYS A 109 -2.48 2.89 12.18
CA CYS A 109 -3.54 2.74 11.19
C CYS A 109 -3.84 1.27 10.87
N MET A 110 -5.08 0.99 10.46
CA MET A 110 -5.53 -0.38 10.19
C MET A 110 -4.73 -1.05 9.06
N ARG A 111 -4.38 -0.29 8.01
CA ARG A 111 -3.57 -0.82 6.89
C ARG A 111 -2.21 -1.33 7.37
N TYR A 112 -1.50 -0.52 8.17
CA TYR A 112 -0.21 -0.92 8.72
C TYR A 112 -0.35 -2.17 9.59
N ARG A 113 -1.31 -2.18 10.54
CA ARG A 113 -1.52 -3.31 11.45
C ARG A 113 -1.84 -4.60 10.70
N CYS A 114 -2.73 -4.53 9.71
CA CYS A 114 -3.09 -5.67 8.86
C CYS A 114 -1.85 -6.22 8.13
N TRP A 115 -1.08 -5.36 7.48
CA TRP A 115 0.08 -5.79 6.70
C TRP A 115 1.20 -6.32 7.60
N PHE A 116 1.48 -5.64 8.71
CA PHE A 116 2.51 -6.02 9.68
C PHE A 116 2.25 -7.39 10.29
N ASN A 117 1.00 -7.70 10.64
CA ASN A 117 0.67 -8.96 11.30
C ASN A 117 0.60 -10.15 10.33
N ARG A 118 0.42 -9.92 9.02
CA ARG A 118 -0.07 -10.99 8.12
C ARG A 118 0.76 -11.17 6.86
N MET A 119 1.33 -10.10 6.32
CA MET A 119 1.89 -10.13 4.96
C MET A 119 3.07 -11.09 4.83
N GLN A 120 3.91 -11.19 5.87
CA GLN A 120 5.05 -12.13 5.86
C GLN A 120 4.60 -13.59 5.74
N GLU A 121 3.51 -13.96 6.39
CA GLU A 121 3.03 -15.35 6.45
C GLU A 121 2.07 -15.67 5.29
N GLU A 122 1.11 -14.78 5.04
CA GLU A 122 0.04 -15.01 4.06
C GLU A 122 0.46 -14.68 2.63
N LEU A 123 1.38 -13.72 2.46
CA LEU A 123 1.79 -13.22 1.15
C LEU A 123 3.31 -12.95 1.05
N PRO A 124 4.15 -13.96 1.36
CA PRO A 124 5.60 -13.79 1.49
C PRO A 124 6.27 -13.24 0.24
N GLN A 125 5.73 -13.55 -0.95
CA GLN A 125 6.30 -13.07 -2.21
C GLN A 125 6.07 -11.58 -2.42
N LEU A 126 4.91 -11.05 -2.01
CA LEU A 126 4.70 -9.61 -1.98
C LEU A 126 5.57 -8.96 -0.89
N TYR A 127 5.69 -9.58 0.29
CA TYR A 127 6.56 -9.07 1.35
C TYR A 127 8.01 -8.93 0.88
N LYS A 128 8.53 -9.94 0.17
CA LYS A 128 9.83 -9.91 -0.49
C LYS A 128 9.92 -8.82 -1.55
N ALA A 129 8.90 -8.67 -2.41
CA ALA A 129 8.84 -7.62 -3.41
C ALA A 129 8.82 -6.20 -2.82
N LEU A 130 8.29 -6.03 -1.60
CA LEU A 130 8.35 -4.79 -0.82
C LEU A 130 9.65 -4.63 -0.03
N ASN A 131 10.67 -5.45 -0.33
CA ASN A 131 11.95 -5.49 0.36
C ASN A 131 11.81 -5.66 1.88
N HIS A 132 10.88 -6.52 2.31
CA HIS A 132 10.58 -6.82 3.70
C HIS A 132 10.15 -5.60 4.54
N LYS A 133 9.62 -4.55 3.89
CA LYS A 133 9.14 -3.32 4.54
C LYS A 133 7.62 -3.25 4.50
N ILE A 134 7.03 -2.89 5.63
CA ILE A 134 5.61 -2.55 5.73
C ILE A 134 5.49 -1.04 5.81
N PHE A 135 4.57 -0.48 5.03
CA PHE A 135 4.31 0.95 5.03
C PHE A 135 2.81 1.22 4.83
N CYS A 136 2.43 2.46 5.12
CA CYS A 136 1.15 3.04 4.79
C CYS A 136 1.38 4.50 4.38
N HIS A 137 0.37 5.18 3.84
CA HIS A 137 0.51 6.58 3.45
C HIS A 137 0.89 7.50 4.63
N HIS A 138 0.53 7.18 5.88
CA HIS A 138 0.97 7.97 7.04
C HIS A 138 2.48 7.84 7.30
N ILE A 139 3.04 6.63 7.17
CA ILE A 139 4.49 6.43 7.28
C ILE A 139 5.21 7.18 6.17
N VAL A 140 4.69 7.11 4.95
CA VAL A 140 5.26 7.83 3.81
C VAL A 140 5.24 9.35 4.06
N ALA A 141 4.10 9.90 4.47
CA ALA A 141 3.97 11.33 4.78
C ALA A 141 4.96 11.78 5.88
N ALA A 142 5.04 11.02 6.97
CA ALA A 142 5.97 11.32 8.06
C ALA A 142 7.45 11.20 7.63
N TYR A 143 7.77 10.24 6.77
CA TYR A 143 9.11 10.04 6.24
C TYR A 143 9.55 11.19 5.33
N GLU A 144 8.69 11.62 4.40
CA GLU A 144 8.98 12.77 3.52
C GLU A 144 9.07 14.07 4.33
N HIS A 145 8.18 14.27 5.31
CA HIS A 145 8.28 15.41 6.23
C HIS A 145 9.59 15.41 7.03
N GLN A 146 10.04 14.24 7.52
CA GLN A 146 11.32 14.14 8.22
C GLN A 146 12.50 14.49 7.31
N LYS A 147 12.49 14.08 6.03
CA LYS A 147 13.53 14.46 5.07
C LYS A 147 13.55 15.96 4.85
N PHE A 148 12.38 16.57 4.66
CA PHE A 148 12.24 18.01 4.49
C PHE A 148 12.85 18.77 5.69
N LEU A 149 12.52 18.36 6.91
CA LEU A 149 13.10 18.98 8.12
C LEU A 149 14.63 18.88 8.16
N LYS A 150 15.20 17.72 7.78
CA LYS A 150 16.66 17.52 7.76
C LYS A 150 17.39 18.31 6.68
N GLN A 151 16.71 18.66 5.59
CA GLN A 151 17.29 19.46 4.51
C GLN A 151 17.26 20.96 4.83
N ASN A 152 16.43 21.38 5.78
CA ASN A 152 16.22 22.77 6.16
C ASN A 152 16.67 23.06 7.60
N SER A 153 17.46 22.16 8.20
CA SER A 153 18.09 22.30 9.53
C SER A 153 19.59 22.42 9.39
#